data_AF-A0A961XP72-F1
#
_entry.id   AF-A0A961XP72-F1
#
_cell.length_a   1.000
_cell.length_b   1.000
_cell.length_c   1.000
_cell.angle_alpha   90.00
_cell.angle_beta   90.00
_cell.angle_gamma   90.00
#
_symmetry.space_group_name_H-M   'P 1'
#
loop_
_entity.id
_entity.type
_entity.pdbx_description
1 polymer ?
#
loop_
_entity_poly.entity_id
_entity_poly.type
_entity_poly.pdbx_seq_one_letter_code
_entity_poly.pdbx_strand_id
1 'polypeptide(L)'
;MATGMATGIALASPAWAVDPANWEQVEADARGQTVYFNAWGGAQNINDYIAWAGAVVKERYGFDVVHVKLDDTANAVAKVVAEK
;
A
#
# COMPACT_ATOMS: atom_id res chain seq x y z
N MET A 1 26.61 -26.32 23.83
CA MET A 1 26.40 -25.85 22.45
C MET A 1 25.42 -24.69 22.54
N ALA A 2 25.91 -23.46 22.35
CA ALA A 2 25.11 -22.24 22.46
C ALA A 2 24.73 -21.77 21.05
N THR A 3 23.45 -21.85 20.71
CA THR A 3 22.91 -21.27 19.48
C THR A 3 22.37 -19.89 19.82
N GLY A 4 23.15 -18.85 19.51
CA GLY A 4 22.71 -17.47 19.59
C GLY A 4 21.84 -17.13 18.38
N MET A 5 20.56 -16.81 18.61
CA MET A 5 19.72 -16.15 17.62
C MET A 5 20.16 -14.69 17.50
N ALA A 6 20.76 -14.33 16.36
CA ALA A 6 21.05 -12.95 16.03
C ALA A 6 19.78 -12.30 15.47
N THR A 7 19.12 -11.47 16.27
CA THR A 7 18.02 -10.62 15.82
C THR A 7 18.60 -9.47 15.01
N GLY A 8 18.49 -9.54 13.68
CA GLY A 8 18.90 -8.46 12.78
C GLY A 8 17.90 -7.30 12.85
N ILE A 9 18.34 -6.14 13.32
CA ILE A 9 17.57 -4.89 13.22
C ILE A 9 17.62 -4.47 11.73
N ALA A 10 16.48 -4.54 11.05
CA ALA A 10 16.33 -3.97 9.72
C ALA A 10 16.36 -2.44 9.84
N LEU A 11 17.44 -1.81 9.39
CA LEU A 11 17.52 -0.37 9.23
C LEU A 11 16.59 0.02 8.08
N ALA A 12 15.44 0.63 8.40
CA ALA A 12 14.58 1.23 7.39
C ALA A 12 15.33 2.42 6.78
N SER A 13 15.71 2.31 5.50
CA SER A 13 16.28 3.42 4.75
C SER A 13 15.30 4.60 4.75
N PRO A 14 15.76 5.83 5.05
CA PRO A 14 14.88 7.00 5.03
C PRO A 14 14.38 7.23 3.60
N ALA A 15 13.08 7.52 3.45
CA ALA A 15 12.42 7.72 2.15
C ALA A 15 13.03 8.84 1.28
N TRP A 16 13.90 9.69 1.83
CA TRP A 16 14.63 10.73 1.10
C TRP A 16 15.94 10.25 0.45
N ALA A 17 16.35 9.00 0.66
CA ALA A 17 17.53 8.41 0.03
C ALA A 17 17.27 7.83 -1.37
N VAL A 18 16.02 7.91 -1.85
CA VAL A 18 15.58 7.38 -3.13
C VAL A 18 15.90 8.39 -4.22
N ASP A 19 16.73 8.02 -5.20
CA ASP A 19 16.96 8.81 -6.41
C ASP A 19 15.90 8.44 -7.48
N PRO A 20 14.96 9.34 -7.80
CA PRO A 20 13.92 9.06 -8.81
C PRO A 20 14.49 8.83 -10.21
N ALA A 21 15.72 9.28 -10.49
CA ALA A 21 16.39 9.04 -11.76
C ALA A 21 16.86 7.58 -11.90
N ASN A 22 17.04 6.86 -10.78
CA ASN A 22 17.41 5.45 -10.75
C ASN A 22 16.22 4.57 -10.37
N TRP A 23 15.26 4.45 -11.29
CA TRP A 23 14.00 3.76 -11.05
C TRP A 23 14.15 2.27 -10.70
N GLU A 24 15.13 1.58 -11.27
CA GLU A 24 15.42 0.17 -10.97
C GLU A 24 15.78 -0.03 -9.49
N GLN A 25 16.55 0.90 -8.92
CA GLN A 25 16.87 0.90 -7.49
C GLN A 25 15.63 1.15 -6.64
N VAL A 26 14.76 2.09 -7.05
CA VAL A 26 13.49 2.36 -6.36
C VAL A 26 12.62 1.11 -6.28
N GLU A 27 12.48 0.40 -7.40
CA GLU A 27 11.71 -0.85 -7.45
C GLU A 27 12.35 -1.96 -6.59
N ALA A 28 13.67 -2.07 -6.60
CA ALA A 28 14.40 -3.04 -5.78
C ALA A 28 14.20 -2.77 -4.28
N ASP A 29 14.34 -1.52 -3.87
CA ASP A 29 14.18 -1.10 -2.48
C ASP A 29 12.73 -1.27 -2.00
N ALA A 30 11.74 -1.08 -2.88
CA ALA A 30 10.32 -1.21 -2.56
C ALA A 30 9.89 -2.66 -2.26
N ARG A 31 10.57 -3.68 -2.82
CA ARG A 31 10.18 -5.10 -2.65
C ARG A 31 10.05 -5.49 -1.17
N GLY A 32 8.93 -6.13 -0.82
CA GLY A 32 8.62 -6.55 0.54
C GLY A 32 8.11 -5.44 1.47
N GLN A 33 8.06 -4.18 1.01
CA GLN A 33 7.45 -3.09 1.78
C GLN A 33 5.93 -3.13 1.68
N THR A 34 5.26 -2.34 2.52
CA THR A 34 3.80 -2.16 2.51
C THR A 34 3.47 -0.68 2.42
N VAL A 35 2.70 -0.30 1.39
CA VAL A 35 2.16 1.04 1.20
C VAL A 35 0.73 1.08 1.71
N TYR A 36 0.47 1.96 2.67
CA TYR A 36 -0.89 2.24 3.16
C TYR A 36 -1.51 3.37 2.33
N PHE A 37 -2.40 2.98 1.42
CA PHE A 37 -3.05 3.90 0.51
C PHE A 37 -4.40 4.36 1.08
N ASN A 38 -4.40 5.55 1.68
CA ASN A 38 -5.60 6.17 2.25
C ASN A 38 -6.37 6.90 1.16
N ALA A 39 -7.39 6.25 0.61
CA ALA A 39 -8.17 6.80 -0.49
C ALA A 39 -9.62 6.30 -0.45
N TRP A 40 -10.54 7.05 -1.07
CA TRP A 40 -11.90 6.57 -1.31
C TRP A 40 -12.38 7.03 -2.68
N GLY A 41 -12.76 6.06 -3.52
CA GLY A 41 -13.08 6.30 -4.92
C GLY A 41 -14.47 6.90 -5.19
N GLY A 42 -15.28 7.17 -4.16
CA GLY A 42 -16.65 7.68 -4.32
C GLY A 42 -17.69 6.64 -4.80
N ALA A 43 -17.26 5.63 -5.56
CA ALA A 43 -18.08 4.54 -6.07
C ALA A 43 -17.38 3.18 -5.94
N GLN A 44 -18.16 2.09 -5.86
CA GLN A 44 -17.65 0.74 -5.63
C GLN A 44 -16.67 0.29 -6.72
N ASN A 45 -17.00 0.54 -8.00
CA ASN A 45 -16.14 0.17 -9.13
C ASN A 45 -14.75 0.80 -9.07
N ILE A 46 -14.62 2.02 -8.52
CA ILE A 46 -13.32 2.68 -8.34
C ILE A 46 -12.54 2.02 -7.19
N ASN A 47 -13.21 1.67 -6.10
CA ASN A 47 -12.56 0.95 -4.99
C ASN A 47 -12.11 -0.46 -5.40
N ASP A 48 -12.88 -1.15 -6.25
CA ASP A 48 -12.50 -2.45 -6.81
C ASP A 48 -11.27 -2.31 -7.72
N TYR A 49 -11.21 -1.23 -8.50
CA TYR A 49 -10.02 -0.92 -9.31
C TYR A 49 -8.78 -0.70 -8.44
N ILE A 50 -8.90 0.03 -7.32
CA ILE A 50 -7.79 0.24 -6.38
C ILE A 50 -7.30 -1.11 -5.83
N ALA A 51 -8.21 -2.00 -5.46
CA ALA A 51 -7.86 -3.34 -4.99
C ALA A 51 -7.16 -4.17 -6.06
N TRP A 52 -7.67 -4.16 -7.30
CA TRP A 52 -7.03 -4.81 -8.44
C TRP A 52 -5.63 -4.26 -8.71
N ALA A 53 -5.45 -2.94 -8.70
CA ALA A 53 -4.16 -2.30 -8.90
C ALA A 53 -3.15 -2.72 -7.83
N GLY A 54 -3.60 -2.84 -6.57
CA GLY A 54 -2.77 -3.38 -5.48
C GLY A 54 -2.28 -4.81 -5.75
N ALA A 55 -3.13 -5.69 -6.29
CA ALA A 55 -2.74 -7.05 -6.67
C ALA A 55 -1.72 -7.05 -7.82
N VAL A 56 -1.92 -6.21 -8.84
CA VAL A 56 -0.99 -6.07 -9.97
C VAL A 56 0.38 -5.57 -9.51
N VAL A 57 0.41 -4.60 -8.59
CA VAL A 57 1.65 -4.05 -8.04
C VAL A 57 2.40 -5.10 -7.24
N LYS A 58 1.70 -5.90 -6.44
CA LYS A 58 2.31 -7.03 -5.72
C LYS A 58 2.93 -8.05 -6.66
N GLU A 59 2.22 -8.41 -7.73
CA GLU A 59 2.72 -9.35 -8.74
C GLU A 59 3.97 -8.83 -9.46
N ARG A 60 3.96 -7.55 -9.89
CA ARG A 60 5.03 -6.97 -10.70
C ARG A 60 6.24 -6.51 -9.89
N TYR A 61 6.00 -5.91 -8.74
CA TYR A 61 7.02 -5.18 -7.96
C TYR A 61 7.24 -5.76 -6.57
N GLY A 62 6.46 -6.76 -6.15
CA GLY A 62 6.71 -7.51 -4.92
C GLY A 62 6.47 -6.73 -3.63
N PHE A 63 5.75 -5.60 -3.68
CA PHE A 63 5.35 -4.84 -2.49
C PHE A 63 3.83 -4.82 -2.32
N ASP A 64 3.38 -4.73 -1.08
CA ASP A 64 1.97 -4.76 -0.73
C ASP A 64 1.37 -3.35 -0.77
N VAL A 65 0.13 -3.25 -1.24
CA VAL A 65 -0.68 -2.04 -1.15
C VAL A 65 -1.91 -2.34 -0.32
N VAL A 66 -2.02 -1.69 0.84
CA VAL A 66 -3.18 -1.77 1.72
C VAL A 66 -4.08 -0.58 1.46
N HIS A 67 -5.23 -0.81 0.85
CA HIS A 67 -6.25 0.22 0.68
C HIS A 67 -6.93 0.49 2.03
N VAL A 68 -6.61 1.63 2.63
CA VAL A 68 -7.24 2.10 3.87
C VAL A 68 -8.48 2.91 3.50
N LYS A 69 -9.65 2.35 3.77
CA LYS A 69 -10.94 3.02 3.55
C LYS A 69 -11.22 3.97 4.70
N LEU A 70 -11.64 5.20 4.40
CA LEU A 70 -12.22 6.10 5.38
C LEU A 70 -13.66 5.66 5.66
N ASP A 71 -13.93 5.16 6.86
CA ASP A 71 -15.27 4.68 7.26
C ASP A 71 -16.34 5.80 7.23
N ASP A 72 -15.96 7.04 7.55
CA ASP A 72 -16.92 8.15 7.68
C ASP A 72 -17.55 8.60 6.35
N THR A 73 -16.78 8.60 5.26
CA THR A 73 -17.27 9.12 3.96
C THR A 73 -18.13 8.08 3.23
N ALA A 74 -17.81 6.80 3.38
CA ALA A 74 -18.59 5.70 2.81
C ALA A 74 -20.00 5.63 3.41
N ASN A 75 -20.12 5.82 4.74
CA ASN A 75 -21.41 5.86 5.43
C ASN A 75 -22.26 7.08 5.02
N ALA A 76 -21.63 8.25 4.89
CA ALA A 76 -22.33 9.47 4.49
C ALA A 76 -22.93 9.35 3.07
N VAL A 77 -22.20 8.77 2.11
CA VAL A 77 -22.71 8.58 0.74
C VAL A 77 -23.74 7.46 0.65
N ALA A 78 -23.57 6.36 1.39
CA ALA A 78 -24.59 5.31 1.46
C ALA A 78 -25.94 5.85 1.97
N LYS A 79 -25.92 6.77 2.94
CA LYS A 79 -27.11 7.44 3.46
C LYS A 79 -27.80 8.31 2.40
N VAL A 80 -27.03 9.13 1.66
CA VAL A 80 -27.59 9.97 0.58
C VAL A 80 -28.21 9.15 -0.56
N VAL A 81 -27.64 7.97 -0.87
CA VAL A 81 -28.20 7.07 -1.89
C VAL A 81 -29.47 6.38 -1.38
N ALA A 82 -29.54 6.01 -0.11
CA ALA A 82 -30.72 5.40 0.50
C ALA A 82 -31.89 6.39 0.71
N GLU A 83 -31.62 7.70 0.69
CA GLU A 83 -32.62 8.77 0.78
C GLU A 83 -33.18 9.21 -0.59
N LYS A 84 -32.78 8.57 -1.69
CA LYS A 84 -33.37 8.74 -3.02
C LYS A 84 -34.31 7.59 -3.37
#